data_AF-A0A9R1JNK3-F1
#
_entry.id   AF-A0A9R1JNK3-F1
#
_cell.length_a   1.000
_cell.length_b   1.000
_cell.length_c   1.000
_cell.angle_alpha   90.00
_cell.angle_beta   90.00
_cell.angle_gamma   90.00
#
_symmetry.space_group_name_H-M   'P 1'
#
loop_
_entity.id
_entity.type
_entity.pdbx_description
1 polymer ?
#
loop_
_entity_poly.entity_id
_entity_poly.type
_entity_poly.pdbx_seq_one_letter_code
_entity_poly.pdbx_strand_id
1 'polypeptide(L)'
;CLGSFAQPPFHTFCLRAAAELPAVVLSVQYRLAPEHRLPAAINDGAAFLSWLRGQAELGAGADPWLARTFLSGDSAGANLAHHVTVRAASGQIAVSPARVVGYILLSAFFAGAERTATEADLPAGVSLTTAMADQLWRMSLPVGASLDHPLANPFGPESPSLAPVELPPALVVAPLSDVLRDRVLGYGARLKDMGKAVEVVQFEGEQHGFSVRQPFGEAADELLRVIKRFVYRGN
;
A
#
# COMPACT_ATOMS: atom_id res chain seq x y z
N CYS A 1 4.32 -8.06 -7.03
CA CYS A 1 5.11 -6.85 -7.36
C CYS A 1 5.52 -6.87 -8.84
N LEU A 2 4.63 -6.47 -9.73
CA LEU A 2 4.85 -6.46 -11.19
C LEU A 2 4.79 -5.06 -11.81
N GLY A 3 4.33 -4.06 -11.04
CA GLY A 3 4.32 -2.65 -11.43
C GLY A 3 5.69 -2.02 -11.16
N SER A 4 6.10 -1.09 -12.03
CA SER A 4 7.39 -0.39 -11.95
C SER A 4 7.18 1.11 -11.86
N PHE A 5 8.08 1.81 -11.15
CA PHE A 5 8.12 3.28 -11.10
C PHE A 5 8.22 3.93 -12.50
N ALA A 6 8.80 3.22 -13.47
CA ALA A 6 9.01 3.69 -14.84
C ALA A 6 7.77 3.54 -15.73
N GLN A 7 6.74 2.82 -15.28
CA GLN A 7 5.52 2.66 -16.05
C GLN A 7 4.71 3.97 -16.06
N PRO A 8 4.25 4.46 -17.23
CA PRO A 8 3.61 5.77 -17.36
C PRO A 8 2.44 6.03 -16.40
N PRO A 9 1.52 5.08 -16.13
CA PRO A 9 0.40 5.32 -15.21
C PRO A 9 0.85 5.70 -13.79
N PHE A 10 1.81 4.94 -13.24
CA PHE A 10 2.33 5.19 -11.89
C PHE A 10 3.16 6.47 -11.84
N HIS A 11 4.01 6.70 -12.84
CA HIS A 11 4.81 7.93 -12.93
C HIS A 11 3.91 9.17 -13.01
N THR A 12 2.85 9.12 -13.81
CA THR A 12 1.89 10.22 -13.97
C THR A 12 1.18 10.55 -12.65
N PHE A 13 0.72 9.52 -11.93
CA PHE A 13 0.12 9.74 -10.61
C PHE A 13 1.11 10.32 -9.60
N CYS A 14 2.38 9.88 -9.59
CA CYS A 14 3.42 10.45 -8.73
C CYS A 14 3.68 11.93 -9.04
N LEU A 15 3.78 12.31 -10.33
CA LEU A 15 3.94 13.72 -10.74
C LEU A 15 2.74 14.56 -10.30
N ARG A 16 1.53 14.02 -10.49
CA ARG A 16 0.30 14.70 -10.07
C ARG A 16 0.25 14.89 -8.56
N ALA A 17 0.54 13.84 -7.80
CA ALA A 17 0.60 13.92 -6.34
C ALA A 17 1.65 14.93 -5.88
N ALA A 18 2.83 15.00 -6.51
CA ALA A 18 3.86 15.98 -6.19
C ALA A 18 3.44 17.43 -6.50
N ALA A 19 2.59 17.64 -7.51
CA ALA A 19 2.07 18.96 -7.85
C ALA A 19 0.94 19.44 -6.91
N GLU A 20 0.10 18.52 -6.45
CA GLU A 20 -1.14 18.84 -5.70
C GLU A 20 -0.99 18.73 -4.18
N LEU A 21 -0.03 17.93 -3.73
CA LEU A 21 0.32 17.74 -2.32
C LEU A 21 1.55 18.58 -2.00
N PRO A 22 1.55 19.33 -0.90
CA PRO A 22 2.76 19.98 -0.36
C PRO A 22 3.71 18.97 0.28
N ALA A 23 4.16 17.99 -0.51
CA ALA A 23 5.02 16.89 -0.10
C ALA A 23 6.01 16.53 -1.21
N VAL A 24 7.21 16.12 -0.83
CA VAL A 24 8.15 15.48 -1.75
C VAL A 24 7.67 14.04 -2.00
N VAL A 25 7.50 13.67 -3.28
CA VAL A 25 7.11 12.32 -3.67
C VAL A 25 8.33 11.55 -4.15
N LEU A 26 8.67 10.48 -3.44
CA LEU A 26 9.77 9.58 -3.78
C LEU A 26 9.18 8.27 -4.32
N SER A 27 9.32 8.03 -5.62
CA SER A 27 8.88 6.79 -6.25
C SER A 27 10.01 5.75 -6.22
N VAL A 28 9.81 4.68 -5.46
CA VAL A 28 10.87 3.70 -5.15
C VAL A 28 10.95 2.63 -6.24
N GLN A 29 12.14 2.47 -6.82
CA GLN A 29 12.45 1.31 -7.66
C GLN A 29 12.76 0.11 -6.76
N TYR A 30 11.90 -0.91 -6.81
CA TYR A 30 12.11 -2.20 -6.15
C TYR A 30 12.18 -3.32 -7.19
N ARG A 31 12.82 -4.43 -6.81
CA ARG A 31 12.91 -5.63 -7.65
C ARG A 31 11.53 -6.24 -7.88
N LEU A 32 11.33 -6.73 -9.10
CA LEU A 32 10.03 -7.24 -9.55
C LEU A 32 10.03 -8.77 -9.60
N ALA A 33 8.84 -9.32 -9.41
CA ALA A 33 8.55 -10.71 -9.70
C ALA A 33 8.35 -10.88 -11.22
N PRO A 34 8.54 -12.07 -11.80
CA PRO A 34 8.94 -13.33 -11.13
C PRO A 34 10.45 -13.49 -10.88
N GLU A 35 11.31 -12.63 -11.45
CA GLU A 35 12.77 -12.71 -11.32
C GLU A 35 13.21 -12.59 -9.85
N HIS A 36 12.50 -11.77 -9.08
CA HIS A 36 12.71 -11.55 -7.66
C HIS A 36 11.37 -11.62 -6.91
N ARG A 37 10.96 -12.85 -6.57
CA ARG A 37 9.78 -13.13 -5.75
C ARG A 37 9.84 -12.42 -4.39
N LEU A 38 8.67 -12.20 -3.80
CA LEU A 38 8.55 -11.71 -2.43
C LEU A 38 9.31 -12.64 -1.47
N PRO A 39 10.02 -12.09 -0.46
CA PRO A 39 9.94 -10.71 0.03
C PRO A 39 10.95 -9.73 -0.61
N ALA A 40 11.52 -9.99 -1.79
CA ALA A 40 12.55 -9.12 -2.38
C ALA A 40 12.15 -7.63 -2.45
N ALA A 41 10.96 -7.32 -2.98
CA ALA A 41 10.46 -5.94 -3.04
C ALA A 41 10.27 -5.30 -1.65
N ILE A 42 9.85 -6.09 -0.64
CA ILE A 42 9.70 -5.63 0.75
C ILE A 42 11.06 -5.33 1.38
N ASN A 43 12.06 -6.14 1.06
CA ASN A 43 13.44 -5.87 1.48
C ASN A 43 14.00 -4.60 0.84
N ASP A 44 13.66 -4.32 -0.42
CA ASP A 44 14.07 -3.08 -1.09
C ASP A 44 13.39 -1.85 -0.46
N GLY A 45 12.10 -1.96 -0.09
CA GLY A 45 11.41 -0.92 0.69
C GLY A 45 12.03 -0.69 2.07
N ALA A 46 12.48 -1.75 2.74
CA ALA A 46 13.20 -1.65 4.02
C ALA A 46 14.59 -0.99 3.86
N ALA A 47 15.30 -1.31 2.78
CA ALA A 47 16.55 -0.66 2.43
C ALA A 47 16.34 0.84 2.14
N PHE A 48 15.24 1.20 1.48
CA PHE A 48 14.87 2.59 1.23
C PHE A 48 14.59 3.36 2.53
N LEU A 49 13.87 2.78 3.49
CA LEU A 49 13.69 3.40 4.81
C LEU A 49 15.02 3.58 5.56
N SER A 50 15.94 2.63 5.43
CA SER A 50 17.28 2.73 6.02
C SER A 50 18.10 3.86 5.37
N TRP A 51 17.94 4.06 4.06
CA TRP A 51 18.53 5.20 3.35
C TRP A 51 17.94 6.53 3.82
N LEU A 52 16.61 6.62 3.98
CA LEU A 52 15.94 7.81 4.53
C LEU A 52 16.44 8.16 5.93
N ARG A 53 16.66 7.14 6.78
CA ARG A 53 17.30 7.33 8.09
C ARG A 53 18.66 8.01 7.94
N GLY A 54 19.52 7.48 7.06
CA GLY A 54 20.85 8.06 6.82
C GLY A 54 20.80 9.50 6.31
N GLN A 55 19.80 9.87 5.50
CA GLN A 55 19.58 11.27 5.10
C GLN A 55 19.18 12.16 6.30
N ALA A 56 18.33 11.63 7.19
CA ALA A 56 17.88 12.35 8.37
C ALA A 56 18.98 12.50 9.44
N GLU A 57 19.98 11.61 9.44
CA GLU A 57 21.16 11.67 10.32
C GLU A 57 22.16 12.78 9.93
N LEU A 58 22.00 13.45 8.78
CA LEU A 58 22.87 14.56 8.34
C LEU A 58 22.74 15.84 9.20
N GLY A 59 21.87 15.86 10.21
CA GLY A 59 21.76 16.94 11.18
C GLY A 59 21.30 18.25 10.55
N ALA A 60 22.09 19.32 10.67
CA ALA A 60 21.74 20.63 10.11
C ALA A 60 21.62 20.64 8.57
N GLY A 61 22.10 19.60 7.88
CA GLY A 61 21.91 19.40 6.44
C GLY A 61 20.74 18.48 6.07
N ALA A 62 20.01 17.93 7.05
CA ALA A 62 18.85 17.09 6.78
C ALA A 62 17.66 17.96 6.37
N ASP A 63 16.99 17.56 5.29
CA ASP A 63 15.80 18.25 4.86
C ASP A 63 14.65 18.10 5.88
N PRO A 64 13.91 19.17 6.23
CA PRO A 64 12.84 19.12 7.23
C PRO A 64 11.71 18.11 6.92
N TRP A 65 11.50 17.78 5.64
CA TRP A 65 10.47 16.83 5.22
C TRP A 65 10.74 15.39 5.70
N LEU A 66 12.00 15.05 6.03
CA LEU A 66 12.38 13.73 6.56
C LEU A 66 11.80 13.43 7.94
N ALA A 67 11.42 14.46 8.70
CA ALA A 67 10.81 14.30 10.03
C ALA A 67 9.36 13.79 9.97
N ARG A 68 8.74 13.76 8.78
CA ARG A 68 7.31 13.44 8.62
C ARG A 68 7.05 12.74 7.28
N THR A 69 7.28 11.42 7.25
CA THR A 69 7.16 10.58 6.07
C THR A 69 5.87 9.75 6.10
N PHE A 70 5.23 9.61 4.95
CA PHE A 70 4.12 8.67 4.74
C PHE A 70 4.55 7.60 3.74
N LEU A 71 4.13 6.35 3.98
CA LEU A 71 4.30 5.27 3.00
C LEU A 71 3.01 5.09 2.21
N SER A 72 3.10 5.05 0.89
CA SER A 72 1.93 4.92 0.03
C SER A 72 2.17 3.96 -1.11
N GLY A 73 1.11 3.34 -1.60
CA GLY A 73 1.15 2.58 -2.84
C GLY A 73 -0.23 2.22 -3.35
N ASP A 74 -0.27 1.82 -4.62
CA ASP A 74 -1.47 1.31 -5.29
C ASP A 74 -1.34 -0.19 -5.55
N SER A 75 -2.41 -0.94 -5.31
CA SER A 75 -2.49 -2.38 -5.55
C SER A 75 -1.34 -3.14 -4.86
N ALA A 76 -0.45 -3.79 -5.61
CA ALA A 76 0.73 -4.46 -5.07
C ALA A 76 1.68 -3.50 -4.31
N GLY A 77 1.71 -2.22 -4.68
CA GLY A 77 2.44 -1.18 -3.95
C GLY A 77 1.84 -0.90 -2.58
N ALA A 78 0.52 -1.01 -2.43
CA ALA A 78 -0.14 -0.87 -1.13
C ALA A 78 0.17 -2.07 -0.22
N ASN A 79 0.20 -3.29 -0.77
CA ASN A 79 0.68 -4.47 -0.04
C ASN A 79 2.11 -4.29 0.46
N LEU A 80 3.00 -3.77 -0.41
CA LEU A 80 4.37 -3.42 -0.05
C LEU A 80 4.41 -2.35 1.06
N ALA A 81 3.66 -1.26 0.92
CA ALA A 81 3.59 -0.19 1.90
C ALA A 81 3.11 -0.70 3.28
N HIS A 82 2.12 -1.59 3.30
CA HIS A 82 1.69 -2.29 4.51
C HIS A 82 2.86 -3.04 5.17
N HIS A 83 3.49 -3.97 4.44
CA HIS A 83 4.55 -4.82 5.01
C HIS A 83 5.76 -4.01 5.48
N VAL A 84 6.18 -3.00 4.72
CA VAL A 84 7.28 -2.12 5.13
C VAL A 84 6.91 -1.32 6.38
N THR A 85 5.67 -0.82 6.48
CA THR A 85 5.18 -0.12 7.67
C THR A 85 5.15 -1.04 8.89
N VAL A 86 4.63 -2.26 8.76
CA VAL A 86 4.59 -3.25 9.85
C VAL A 86 5.99 -3.55 10.35
N ARG A 87 6.96 -3.79 9.43
CA ARG A 87 8.36 -4.04 9.80
C ARG A 87 9.01 -2.87 10.53
N ALA A 88 8.73 -1.64 10.11
CA ALA A 88 9.22 -0.44 10.79
C ALA A 88 8.60 -0.30 12.19
N ALA A 89 7.27 -0.43 12.29
CA ALA A 89 6.53 -0.33 13.55
C ALA A 89 6.88 -1.43 14.54
N SER A 90 7.21 -2.64 14.06
CA SER A 90 7.65 -3.75 14.91
C SER A 90 9.13 -3.69 15.29
N GLY A 91 9.86 -2.62 14.94
CA GLY A 91 11.28 -2.44 15.25
C GLY A 91 12.25 -3.29 14.42
N GLN A 92 11.78 -3.97 13.37
CA GLN A 92 12.65 -4.73 12.46
C GLN A 92 13.44 -3.84 11.50
N ILE A 93 13.05 -2.58 11.36
CA ILE A 93 13.76 -1.55 10.58
C ILE A 93 13.92 -0.33 11.49
N ALA A 94 15.15 0.07 11.76
CA ALA A 94 15.42 1.32 12.46
C ALA A 94 15.22 2.49 11.48
N VAL A 95 14.25 3.38 11.79
CA VAL A 95 13.89 4.53 10.95
C VAL A 95 14.28 5.87 11.57
N SER A 96 14.37 5.96 12.91
CA SER A 96 14.77 7.18 13.62
C SER A 96 16.17 7.64 13.19
N PRO A 97 16.40 8.94 12.87
CA PRO A 97 15.54 10.08 13.21
C PRO A 97 14.41 10.41 12.22
N ALA A 98 14.33 9.71 11.07
CA ALA A 98 13.14 9.81 10.22
C ALA A 98 11.92 9.18 10.91
N ARG A 99 10.72 9.58 10.52
CA ARG A 99 9.47 9.07 11.10
C ARG A 99 8.46 8.69 10.04
N VAL A 100 8.02 7.43 10.05
CA VAL A 100 6.81 7.02 9.33
C VAL A 100 5.61 7.36 10.20
N VAL A 101 4.91 8.44 9.85
CA VAL A 101 3.80 8.99 10.65
C VAL A 101 2.43 8.55 10.14
N GLY A 102 2.38 7.83 9.03
CA GLY A 102 1.16 7.26 8.47
C GLY A 102 1.43 6.45 7.21
N TYR A 103 0.42 5.71 6.77
CA TYR A 103 0.50 4.97 5.51
C TYR A 103 -0.83 4.97 4.78
N ILE A 104 -0.77 4.99 3.44
CA ILE A 104 -1.90 5.19 2.53
C ILE A 104 -1.96 4.01 1.57
N LEU A 105 -3.04 3.25 1.62
CA LEU A 105 -3.21 2.03 0.86
C LEU A 105 -4.30 2.24 -0.20
N LEU A 106 -3.91 2.33 -1.47
CA LEU A 106 -4.85 2.48 -2.57
C LEU A 106 -5.16 1.10 -3.16
N SER A 107 -6.42 0.66 -3.11
CA SER A 107 -6.89 -0.60 -3.69
C SER A 107 -6.02 -1.81 -3.32
N ALA A 108 -5.73 -1.99 -2.02
CA ALA A 108 -4.65 -2.87 -1.58
C ALA A 108 -4.76 -4.32 -2.09
N PHE A 109 -3.68 -4.81 -2.70
CA PHE A 109 -3.61 -6.15 -3.26
C PHE A 109 -3.29 -7.16 -2.15
N PHE A 110 -4.34 -7.64 -1.47
CA PHE A 110 -4.29 -8.74 -0.51
C PHE A 110 -5.00 -9.97 -1.08
N ALA A 111 -4.76 -11.13 -0.48
CA ALA A 111 -5.37 -12.40 -0.87
C ALA A 111 -5.80 -13.22 0.35
N GLY A 112 -6.37 -14.39 0.07
CA GLY A 112 -6.57 -15.48 1.02
C GLY A 112 -7.02 -16.73 0.26
N ALA A 113 -6.83 -17.92 0.83
CA ALA A 113 -7.23 -19.15 0.17
C ALA A 113 -8.76 -19.25 0.03
N GLU A 114 -9.50 -18.85 1.06
CA GLU A 114 -10.95 -18.72 1.02
C GLU A 114 -11.34 -17.43 0.28
N ARG A 115 -12.23 -17.55 -0.71
CA ARG A 115 -12.71 -16.41 -1.50
C ARG A 115 -13.69 -15.55 -0.71
N THR A 116 -13.56 -14.24 -0.85
CA THR A 116 -14.59 -13.28 -0.46
C THR A 116 -15.77 -13.34 -1.44
N ALA A 117 -16.88 -12.70 -1.08
CA ALA A 117 -18.06 -12.66 -1.93
C ALA A 117 -17.75 -12.00 -3.28
N THR A 118 -16.99 -10.89 -3.32
CA THR A 118 -16.58 -10.25 -4.59
C THR A 118 -15.59 -11.05 -5.43
N GLU A 119 -14.78 -11.90 -4.83
CA GLU A 119 -13.88 -12.78 -5.58
C GLU A 119 -14.61 -13.99 -6.18
N ALA A 120 -15.69 -14.43 -5.54
CA ALA A 120 -16.54 -15.54 -5.98
C ALA A 120 -17.57 -15.09 -7.04
N ASP A 121 -18.11 -13.88 -6.89
CA ASP A 121 -19.06 -13.26 -7.80
C ASP A 121 -18.54 -11.88 -8.25
N LEU A 122 -17.86 -11.89 -9.40
CA LEU A 122 -17.16 -10.72 -9.92
C LEU A 122 -18.14 -9.66 -10.43
N PRO A 123 -17.94 -8.37 -10.11
CA PRO A 123 -18.65 -7.30 -10.79
C PRO A 123 -18.41 -7.36 -12.31
N ALA A 124 -19.44 -7.05 -13.11
CA ALA A 124 -19.31 -7.05 -14.56
C ALA A 124 -18.29 -6.00 -15.04
N GLY A 125 -17.42 -6.37 -15.98
CA GLY A 125 -16.49 -5.43 -16.61
C GLY A 125 -15.30 -4.98 -15.74
N VAL A 126 -14.96 -5.72 -14.69
CA VAL A 126 -13.78 -5.43 -13.86
C VAL A 126 -12.47 -5.49 -14.64
N SER A 127 -11.57 -4.56 -14.35
CA SER A 127 -10.21 -4.51 -14.93
C SER A 127 -9.27 -5.58 -14.38
N LEU A 128 -9.53 -6.07 -13.17
CA LEU A 128 -8.80 -7.15 -12.51
C LEU A 128 -9.77 -8.28 -12.21
N THR A 129 -9.48 -9.49 -12.70
CA THR A 129 -10.27 -10.69 -12.42
C THR A 129 -9.60 -11.54 -11.33
N THR A 130 -10.36 -12.43 -10.70
CA THR A 130 -9.86 -13.41 -9.73
C THR A 130 -8.73 -14.27 -10.33
N ALA A 131 -8.89 -14.74 -11.57
CA ALA A 131 -7.87 -15.54 -12.26
C ALA A 131 -6.58 -14.76 -12.54
N MET A 132 -6.69 -13.48 -12.92
CA MET A 132 -5.53 -12.60 -13.06
C MET A 132 -4.84 -12.42 -11.70
N ALA A 133 -5.60 -12.13 -10.64
CA ALA A 133 -5.05 -11.96 -9.30
C ALA A 133 -4.27 -13.21 -8.83
N ASP A 134 -4.83 -14.40 -9.04
CA ASP A 134 -4.16 -15.68 -8.72
C ASP A 134 -2.85 -15.85 -9.49
N GLN A 135 -2.83 -15.48 -10.77
CA GLN A 135 -1.62 -15.55 -11.59
C GLN A 135 -0.55 -14.58 -11.07
N LEU A 136 -0.94 -13.33 -10.75
CA LEU A 136 -0.03 -12.32 -10.19
C LEU A 136 0.56 -12.79 -8.86
N TRP A 137 -0.24 -13.44 -8.00
CA TRP A 137 0.23 -14.03 -6.75
C TRP A 137 1.14 -15.24 -6.96
N ARG A 138 0.81 -16.16 -7.87
CA ARG A 138 1.67 -17.30 -8.22
C ARG A 138 3.03 -16.85 -8.75
N MET A 139 3.10 -15.72 -9.46
CA MET A 139 4.38 -15.14 -9.89
C MET A 139 5.13 -14.44 -8.76
N SER A 140 4.40 -13.84 -7.81
CA SER A 140 4.99 -12.98 -6.76
C SER A 140 5.42 -13.72 -5.50
N LEU A 141 4.69 -14.73 -5.05
CA LEU A 141 4.98 -15.44 -3.80
C LEU A 141 6.19 -16.39 -3.93
N PRO A 142 6.81 -16.80 -2.80
CA PRO A 142 7.73 -17.92 -2.79
C PRO A 142 7.14 -19.15 -3.50
N VAL A 143 7.98 -19.94 -4.17
CA VAL A 143 7.52 -21.15 -4.87
C VAL A 143 6.92 -22.12 -3.85
N GLY A 144 5.70 -22.60 -4.13
CA GLY A 144 4.96 -23.51 -3.25
C GLY A 144 4.15 -22.83 -2.15
N ALA A 145 4.23 -21.51 -1.98
CA ALA A 145 3.42 -20.79 -1.01
C ALA A 145 1.94 -20.74 -1.42
N SER A 146 1.06 -20.81 -0.42
CA SER A 146 -0.38 -20.64 -0.57
C SER A 146 -0.77 -19.15 -0.61
N LEU A 147 -2.04 -18.85 -0.94
CA LEU A 147 -2.58 -17.50 -0.81
C LEU A 147 -2.77 -17.06 0.65
N ASP A 148 -2.69 -17.99 1.61
CA ASP A 148 -2.70 -17.67 3.05
C ASP A 148 -1.32 -17.36 3.62
N HIS A 149 -0.28 -17.41 2.77
CA HIS A 149 1.05 -16.97 3.14
C HIS A 149 1.00 -15.51 3.66
N PRO A 150 1.72 -15.14 4.74
CA PRO A 150 1.56 -13.84 5.39
C PRO A 150 1.81 -12.62 4.50
N LEU A 151 2.63 -12.80 3.46
CA LEU A 151 2.90 -11.76 2.46
C LEU A 151 1.67 -11.41 1.60
N ALA A 152 0.75 -12.35 1.39
CA ALA A 152 -0.49 -12.14 0.65
C ALA A 152 -1.70 -11.89 1.55
N ASN A 153 -1.83 -12.68 2.63
CA ASN A 153 -2.96 -12.61 3.55
C ASN A 153 -2.52 -12.11 4.94
N PRO A 154 -2.52 -10.79 5.22
CA PRO A 154 -2.02 -10.24 6.49
C PRO A 154 -2.85 -10.66 7.72
N PHE A 155 -4.01 -11.30 7.52
CA PHE A 155 -4.84 -11.82 8.60
C PHE A 155 -5.23 -13.29 8.42
N GLY A 156 -4.45 -14.01 7.61
CA GLY A 156 -4.58 -15.45 7.40
C GLY A 156 -4.09 -16.25 8.60
N PRO A 157 -4.32 -17.58 8.58
CA PRO A 157 -3.92 -18.48 9.67
C PRO A 157 -2.41 -18.50 9.94
N GLU A 158 -1.59 -18.23 8.92
CA GLU A 158 -0.13 -18.18 9.03
C GLU A 158 0.39 -16.80 9.49
N SER A 159 -0.47 -15.78 9.54
CA SER A 159 -0.05 -14.39 9.77
C SER A 159 0.11 -14.06 11.25
N PRO A 160 1.20 -13.36 11.64
CA PRO A 160 1.35 -12.86 12.99
C PRO A 160 0.27 -11.81 13.29
N SER A 161 -0.18 -11.76 14.54
CA SER A 161 -1.14 -10.74 14.97
C SER A 161 -0.52 -9.34 14.88
N LEU A 162 -1.28 -8.39 14.33
CA LEU A 162 -0.92 -6.97 14.32
C LEU A 162 -1.39 -6.22 15.58
N ALA A 163 -2.16 -6.87 16.45
CA ALA A 163 -2.62 -6.29 17.71
C ALA A 163 -1.47 -5.72 18.58
N PRO A 164 -0.35 -6.42 18.82
CA PRO A 164 0.76 -5.89 19.62
C PRO A 164 1.64 -4.87 18.88
N VAL A 165 1.42 -4.63 17.58
CA VAL A 165 2.26 -3.72 16.78
C VAL A 165 1.65 -2.31 16.80
N GLU A 166 2.40 -1.32 17.30
CA GLU A 166 2.00 0.08 17.30
C GLU A 166 2.10 0.68 15.88
N LEU A 167 1.07 0.47 15.07
CA LEU A 167 1.00 0.97 13.71
C LEU A 167 0.67 2.48 13.70
N PRO A 168 1.32 3.27 12.82
CA PRO A 168 0.89 4.65 12.59
C PRO A 168 -0.51 4.69 11.95
N PRO A 169 -1.19 5.86 11.92
CA PRO A 169 -2.48 5.98 11.25
C PRO A 169 -2.48 5.46 9.80
N ALA A 170 -3.55 4.78 9.42
CA ALA A 170 -3.75 4.23 8.08
C ALA A 170 -4.90 4.94 7.36
N LEU A 171 -4.70 5.26 6.08
CA LEU A 171 -5.77 5.58 5.13
C LEU A 171 -5.92 4.39 4.17
N VAL A 172 -7.09 3.77 4.18
CA VAL A 172 -7.42 2.64 3.31
C VAL A 172 -8.46 3.10 2.29
N VAL A 173 -8.09 3.09 1.01
CA VAL A 173 -8.94 3.53 -0.09
C VAL A 173 -9.46 2.33 -0.86
N ALA A 174 -10.79 2.20 -0.91
CA ALA A 174 -11.51 1.07 -1.49
C ALA A 174 -12.36 1.50 -2.69
N PRO A 175 -11.96 1.19 -3.94
CA PRO A 175 -12.90 1.21 -5.06
C PRO A 175 -13.97 0.13 -4.87
N LEU A 176 -15.24 0.44 -5.19
CA LEU A 176 -16.36 -0.47 -4.94
C LEU A 176 -16.74 -1.36 -6.15
N SER A 177 -16.26 -1.06 -7.34
CA SER A 177 -16.35 -1.91 -8.54
C SER A 177 -15.05 -2.70 -8.75
N ASP A 178 -14.56 -3.35 -7.69
CA ASP A 178 -13.27 -4.04 -7.66
C ASP A 178 -13.43 -5.46 -7.11
N VAL A 179 -12.75 -6.43 -7.73
CA VAL A 179 -12.64 -7.81 -7.22
C VAL A 179 -12.09 -7.86 -5.79
N LEU A 180 -11.20 -6.93 -5.43
CA LEU A 180 -10.57 -6.86 -4.11
C LEU A 180 -11.35 -6.00 -3.11
N ARG A 181 -12.53 -5.47 -3.46
CA ARG A 181 -13.31 -4.60 -2.59
C ARG A 181 -13.46 -5.17 -1.19
N ASP A 182 -13.92 -6.41 -1.07
CA ASP A 182 -14.17 -7.04 0.23
C ASP A 182 -12.86 -7.29 1.01
N ARG A 183 -11.75 -7.57 0.31
CA ARG A 183 -10.41 -7.68 0.93
C ARG A 183 -9.96 -6.35 1.53
N VAL A 184 -10.11 -5.25 0.78
CA VAL A 184 -9.68 -3.91 1.20
C VAL A 184 -10.56 -3.39 2.36
N LEU A 185 -11.88 -3.54 2.25
CA LEU A 185 -12.81 -3.18 3.32
C LEU A 185 -12.58 -4.03 4.57
N GLY A 186 -12.42 -5.34 4.39
CA GLY A 186 -12.12 -6.27 5.48
C GLY A 186 -10.80 -5.96 6.18
N TYR A 187 -9.79 -5.51 5.45
CA TYR A 187 -8.52 -5.07 6.03
C TYR A 187 -8.73 -3.85 6.96
N GLY A 188 -9.46 -2.83 6.47
CA GLY A 188 -9.76 -1.65 7.27
C GLY A 188 -10.59 -1.97 8.51
N ALA A 189 -11.57 -2.86 8.40
CA ALA A 189 -12.39 -3.31 9.53
C ALA A 189 -11.57 -4.05 10.59
N ARG A 190 -10.75 -5.04 10.19
CA ARG A 190 -9.91 -5.80 11.14
C ARG A 190 -8.93 -4.93 11.90
N LEU A 191 -8.34 -3.91 11.26
CA LEU A 191 -7.48 -2.97 11.96
C LEU A 191 -8.26 -2.09 12.97
N LYS A 192 -9.48 -1.66 12.63
CA LYS A 192 -10.34 -0.92 13.56
C LYS A 192 -10.73 -1.78 14.76
N ASP A 193 -11.06 -3.05 14.54
CA ASP A 193 -11.38 -4.01 15.62
C ASP A 193 -10.18 -4.24 16.56
N MET A 194 -8.96 -4.14 16.03
CA MET A 194 -7.71 -4.16 16.82
C MET A 194 -7.38 -2.80 17.49
N GLY A 195 -8.28 -1.81 17.42
CA GLY A 195 -8.09 -0.48 18.03
C GLY A 195 -7.08 0.41 17.31
N LYS A 196 -6.71 0.11 16.06
CA LYS A 196 -5.75 0.92 15.29
C LYS A 196 -6.45 2.14 14.67
N ALA A 197 -5.70 3.23 14.54
CA ALA A 197 -6.20 4.45 13.89
C ALA A 197 -6.31 4.25 12.37
N VAL A 198 -7.52 4.00 11.88
CA VAL A 198 -7.77 3.72 10.45
C VAL A 198 -8.95 4.52 9.92
N GLU A 199 -8.70 5.25 8.83
CA GLU A 199 -9.72 5.86 7.99
C GLU A 199 -9.94 4.98 6.76
N VAL A 200 -11.18 4.57 6.50
CA VAL A 200 -11.55 3.83 5.30
C VAL A 200 -12.38 4.77 4.42
N VAL A 201 -11.96 4.98 3.18
CA VAL A 201 -12.67 5.83 2.21
C VAL A 201 -13.06 4.97 1.02
N GLN A 202 -14.34 5.01 0.68
CA GLN A 202 -14.94 4.21 -0.38
C GLN A 202 -15.17 5.10 -1.61
N PHE A 203 -14.88 4.57 -2.79
CA PHE A 203 -15.11 5.24 -4.07
C PHE A 203 -16.13 4.42 -4.86
N GLU A 204 -17.37 4.92 -4.90
CA GLU A 204 -18.47 4.27 -5.63
C GLU A 204 -18.21 4.31 -7.15
N GLY A 205 -18.59 3.24 -7.85
CA GLY A 205 -18.41 3.12 -9.30
C GLY A 205 -16.97 2.87 -9.75
N GLU A 206 -15.97 3.27 -8.96
CA GLU A 206 -14.56 3.13 -9.31
C GLU A 206 -14.07 1.68 -9.26
N GLN A 207 -13.14 1.37 -10.16
CA GLN A 207 -12.55 0.04 -10.32
C GLN A 207 -11.10 0.00 -9.83
N HIS A 208 -10.52 -1.21 -9.76
CA HIS A 208 -9.14 -1.44 -9.33
C HIS A 208 -8.12 -0.48 -9.98
N GLY A 209 -7.28 0.15 -9.17
CA GLY A 209 -6.22 1.06 -9.63
C GLY A 209 -6.73 2.31 -10.36
N PHE A 210 -7.95 2.80 -10.07
CA PHE A 210 -8.48 4.02 -10.71
C PHE A 210 -7.53 5.22 -10.54
N SER A 211 -6.82 5.29 -9.41
CA SER A 211 -5.83 6.32 -9.09
C SER A 211 -4.77 6.51 -10.19
N VAL A 212 -4.30 5.40 -10.78
CA VAL A 212 -3.24 5.40 -11.79
C VAL A 212 -3.79 5.24 -13.22
N ARG A 213 -4.95 4.60 -13.39
CA ARG A 213 -5.57 4.41 -14.72
C ARG A 213 -6.31 5.65 -15.21
N GLN A 214 -6.91 6.41 -14.30
CA GLN A 214 -7.63 7.64 -14.59
C GLN A 214 -7.08 8.78 -13.71
N PRO A 215 -5.78 9.09 -13.82
CA PRO A 215 -5.12 9.96 -12.87
C PRO A 215 -5.63 11.40 -12.91
N PHE A 216 -6.47 11.79 -13.89
CA PHE A 216 -7.09 13.12 -14.02
C PHE A 216 -8.62 13.08 -14.01
N GLY A 217 -9.23 11.96 -13.58
CA GLY A 217 -10.68 11.86 -13.41
C GLY A 217 -11.16 12.47 -12.09
N GLU A 218 -12.47 12.72 -11.97
CA GLU A 218 -13.09 13.32 -10.78
C GLU A 218 -12.79 12.55 -9.49
N ALA A 219 -12.83 11.22 -9.54
CA ALA A 219 -12.46 10.36 -8.41
C ALA A 219 -10.99 10.51 -8.00
N ALA A 220 -10.08 10.72 -8.95
CA ALA A 220 -8.67 10.97 -8.65
C ALA A 220 -8.46 12.35 -7.99
N ASP A 221 -9.26 13.35 -8.37
CA ASP A 221 -9.26 14.67 -7.72
C ASP A 221 -9.72 14.57 -6.28
N GLU A 222 -10.83 13.87 -6.05
CA GLU A 222 -11.33 13.59 -4.72
C GLU A 222 -10.32 12.81 -3.89
N LEU A 223 -9.68 11.78 -4.47
CA LEU A 223 -8.63 11.02 -3.82
C LEU A 223 -7.47 11.92 -3.35
N LEU A 224 -7.01 12.85 -4.17
CA LEU A 224 -5.95 13.79 -3.77
C LEU A 224 -6.41 14.72 -2.64
N ARG A 225 -7.67 15.17 -2.63
CA ARG A 225 -8.23 15.94 -1.50
C ARG A 225 -8.28 15.12 -0.22
N VAL A 226 -8.66 13.84 -0.32
CA VAL A 226 -8.68 12.88 0.80
C VAL A 226 -7.27 12.65 1.34
N ILE A 227 -6.30 12.40 0.47
CA ILE A 227 -4.88 12.22 0.85
C ILE A 227 -4.35 13.48 1.52
N LYS A 228 -4.61 14.66 0.94
CA LYS A 228 -4.22 15.95 1.50
C LYS A 228 -4.78 16.09 2.92
N ARG A 229 -6.09 15.91 3.11
CA ARG A 229 -6.72 15.96 4.43
C ARG A 229 -6.04 14.99 5.41
N PHE A 230 -5.82 13.74 5.02
CA PHE A 230 -5.19 12.73 5.86
C PHE A 230 -3.77 13.11 6.28
N VAL A 231 -2.95 13.54 5.33
CA VAL A 231 -1.57 13.99 5.57
C VAL A 231 -1.52 15.23 6.48
N TYR A 232 -2.53 16.11 6.45
CA TYR A 232 -2.56 17.34 7.27
C TYR A 232 -3.33 17.24 8.58
N ARG A 233 -4.10 16.18 8.86
CA ARG A 233 -4.86 16.01 10.11
C ARG A 233 -4.03 15.96 11.39
N GLY A 234 -2.70 15.88 11.29
CA GLY A 234 -1.76 15.84 12.41
C GLY A 234 -0.86 17.06 12.56
N ASN A 235 -1.25 18.22 12.00
CA ASN A 235 -0.65 19.52 12.31
C ASN A 235 -1.48 20.26 13.35
#